data_AF-A0A661LFC4-F1
#
_entry.id   AF-A0A661LFC4-F1
#
_cell.length_a   1.000
_cell.length_b   1.000
_cell.length_c   1.000
_cell.angle_alpha   90.00
_cell.angle_beta   90.00
_cell.angle_gamma   90.00
#
_symmetry.space_group_name_H-M   'P 1'
#
loop_
_entity.id
_entity.type
_entity.pdbx_description
1 polymer ?
#
loop_
_entity_poly.entity_id
_entity_poly.type
_entity_poly.pdbx_seq_one_letter_code
_entity_poly.pdbx_strand_id
1 'polypeptide(L)'
;MAFTYFFRDMSALIAVRDHVIRNLRNYRHIRVWDAGCAMGPEPYSLAIIFREALGYYGFKKVEIFATDLDEENRRFGQIMAKGIYPEKSIKRIPREIKDKYFMKVGHELFQVSDELRRSIIFEKHDLRSFRPVRSDFSLVVCKNVLLHFKEEERVKVIKMFYQSLMSNGFLVMEQTQQLPRQVEDLFDHIVQNVQLFQKVPVKEGMTNASAH
;
A
#
# COMPACT_ATOMS: atom_id res chain seq x y z
N MET A 1 -13.83 -7.74 -13.22
CA MET A 1 -13.50 -8.37 -11.93
C MET A 1 -12.07 -7.96 -11.59
N ALA A 2 -11.82 -7.26 -10.48
CA ALA A 2 -10.45 -6.97 -10.06
C ALA A 2 -9.81 -8.26 -9.54
N PHE A 3 -8.74 -8.73 -10.19
CA PHE A 3 -8.04 -9.96 -9.79
C PHE A 3 -6.88 -9.61 -8.85
N THR A 4 -6.94 -10.09 -7.61
CA THR A 4 -5.91 -9.90 -6.58
C THR A 4 -5.75 -11.18 -5.76
N TYR A 5 -4.55 -11.41 -5.23
CA TYR A 5 -4.22 -12.59 -4.42
C TYR A 5 -3.13 -12.24 -3.40
N PHE A 6 -3.05 -13.03 -2.33
CA PHE A 6 -2.07 -12.80 -1.26
C PHE A 6 -0.64 -12.96 -1.79
N PHE A 7 0.27 -12.11 -1.31
CA PHE A 7 1.68 -12.10 -1.67
C PHE A 7 1.94 -11.90 -3.18
N ARG A 8 1.07 -11.14 -3.85
CA ARG A 8 1.29 -10.70 -5.23
C ARG A 8 2.51 -9.77 -5.33
N ASP A 9 3.34 -10.00 -6.34
CA ASP A 9 4.60 -9.27 -6.61
C ASP A 9 5.60 -9.37 -5.46
N MET A 10 6.05 -10.60 -5.16
CA MET A 10 6.96 -10.89 -4.05
C MET A 10 8.25 -10.04 -4.06
N SER A 11 8.79 -9.68 -5.23
CA SER A 11 9.96 -8.79 -5.32
C SER A 11 9.69 -7.41 -4.70
N ALA A 12 8.50 -6.83 -4.93
CA ALA A 12 8.10 -5.56 -4.33
C ALA A 12 7.92 -5.70 -2.81
N LEU A 13 7.31 -6.79 -2.33
CA LEU A 13 7.15 -7.05 -0.89
C LEU A 13 8.48 -7.25 -0.17
N ILE A 14 9.43 -7.94 -0.80
CA ILE A 14 10.81 -8.09 -0.30
C ILE A 14 11.51 -6.74 -0.25
N ALA A 15 11.39 -5.93 -1.30
CA ALA A 15 11.97 -4.59 -1.33
C ALA A 15 11.38 -3.68 -0.24
N VAL A 16 10.05 -3.74 -0.02
CA VAL A 16 9.39 -3.06 1.10
C VAL A 16 9.99 -3.49 2.43
N ARG A 17 10.14 -4.80 2.69
CA ARG A 17 10.76 -5.30 3.92
C ARG A 17 12.18 -4.75 4.11
N ASP A 18 13.02 -4.84 3.08
CA ASP A 18 14.45 -4.60 3.19
C ASP A 18 14.85 -3.12 3.16
N HIS A 19 14.09 -2.30 2.44
CA HIS A 19 14.39 -0.88 2.25
C HIS A 19 13.40 0.04 2.97
N VAL A 20 12.11 -0.26 2.97
CA VAL A 20 11.11 0.63 3.58
C VAL A 20 11.02 0.37 5.09
N ILE A 21 10.66 -0.84 5.49
CA ILE A 21 10.40 -1.17 6.90
C ILE A 21 11.66 -1.03 7.75
N ARG A 22 12.83 -1.36 7.19
CA ARG A 22 14.12 -1.15 7.83
C ARG A 22 14.33 0.32 8.25
N ASN A 23 14.01 1.27 7.37
CA ASN A 23 14.13 2.70 7.66
C ASN A 23 13.04 3.24 8.60
N LEU A 24 11.86 2.60 8.62
CA LEU A 24 10.73 3.02 9.46
C LEU A 24 10.71 2.38 10.86
N ARG A 25 11.68 1.52 11.19
CA ARG A 25 11.69 0.74 12.45
C ARG A 25 11.62 1.62 13.71
N ASN A 26 12.22 2.81 13.68
CA ASN A 26 12.26 3.72 14.83
C ASN A 26 11.17 4.80 14.81
N TYR A 27 10.32 4.83 13.78
CA TYR A 27 9.26 5.83 13.67
C TYR A 27 8.19 5.57 14.73
N ARG A 28 7.63 6.63 15.32
CA ARG A 28 6.58 6.51 16.34
C ARG A 28 5.26 5.99 15.76
N HIS A 29 4.96 6.34 14.51
CA HIS A 29 3.79 5.90 13.77
C HIS A 29 4.20 5.58 12.33
N ILE A 30 3.63 4.53 11.75
CA ILE A 30 3.83 4.13 10.36
C ILE A 30 2.47 4.11 9.69
N ARG A 31 2.24 5.04 8.76
CA ARG A 31 1.03 5.05 7.94
C ARG A 31 1.35 4.54 6.55
N VAL A 32 0.61 3.53 6.13
CA VAL A 32 0.68 2.96 4.79
C VAL A 32 -0.63 3.27 4.08
N TRP A 33 -0.56 3.73 2.84
CA TRP A 33 -1.71 3.84 1.95
C TRP A 33 -1.64 2.75 0.89
N ASP A 34 -2.56 1.79 0.93
CA ASP A 34 -2.78 0.82 -0.15
C ASP A 34 -3.93 1.32 -1.04
N ALA A 35 -3.56 1.93 -2.17
CA ALA A 35 -4.44 2.65 -3.08
C ALA A 35 -4.92 1.75 -4.23
N GLY A 36 -6.19 1.33 -4.17
CA GLY A 36 -6.81 0.41 -5.11
C GLY A 36 -6.73 -1.05 -4.66
N CYS A 37 -7.00 -1.27 -3.37
CA CYS A 37 -6.76 -2.54 -2.66
C CYS A 37 -7.71 -3.69 -3.02
N ALA A 38 -8.77 -3.44 -3.81
CA ALA A 38 -9.80 -4.41 -4.19
C ALA A 38 -10.33 -5.22 -2.98
N MET A 39 -10.28 -6.55 -3.02
CA MET A 39 -10.87 -7.43 -2.00
C MET A 39 -10.01 -7.62 -0.73
N GLY A 40 -8.86 -6.94 -0.59
CA GLY A 40 -8.05 -6.95 0.62
C GLY A 40 -6.84 -7.90 0.73
N PRO A 41 -6.53 -8.85 -0.18
CA PRO A 41 -5.30 -9.64 -0.07
C PRO A 41 -3.99 -8.83 -0.01
N GLU A 42 -3.90 -7.70 -0.73
CA GLU A 42 -2.70 -6.84 -0.73
C GLU A 42 -2.49 -6.13 0.62
N PRO A 43 -3.50 -5.46 1.21
CA PRO A 43 -3.38 -4.88 2.55
C PRO A 43 -2.94 -5.88 3.62
N TYR A 44 -3.50 -7.11 3.59
CA TYR A 44 -3.09 -8.16 4.54
C TYR A 44 -1.70 -8.71 4.27
N SER A 45 -1.27 -8.78 3.02
CA SER A 45 0.10 -9.17 2.68
C SER A 45 1.09 -8.15 3.23
N LEU A 46 0.81 -6.86 3.06
CA LEU A 46 1.59 -5.79 3.68
C LEU A 46 1.57 -5.92 5.20
N ALA A 47 0.40 -6.09 5.83
CA ALA A 47 0.27 -6.26 7.27
C ALA A 47 1.15 -7.40 7.80
N ILE A 48 1.16 -8.56 7.14
CA ILE A 48 2.00 -9.70 7.51
C ILE A 48 3.49 -9.34 7.38
N ILE A 49 3.91 -8.71 6.29
CA ILE A 49 5.32 -8.32 6.09
C ILE A 49 5.77 -7.32 7.17
N PHE A 50 4.94 -6.33 7.50
CA PHE A 50 5.19 -5.42 8.62
C PHE A 50 5.25 -6.15 9.96
N ARG A 51 4.33 -7.07 10.21
CA ARG A 51 4.25 -7.81 11.45
C ARG A 51 5.44 -8.75 11.67
N GLU A 52 5.89 -9.45 10.63
CA GLU A 52 7.08 -10.31 10.70
C GLU A 52 8.37 -9.48 10.87
N ALA A 53 8.47 -8.31 10.21
CA ALA A 53 9.67 -7.49 10.24
C ALA A 53 9.84 -6.62 11.49
N LEU A 54 8.74 -6.17 12.11
CA LEU A 54 8.75 -5.29 13.28
C LEU A 54 8.50 -6.03 14.61
N GLY A 55 7.99 -7.26 14.56
CA GLY A 55 7.53 -7.98 15.75
C GLY A 55 6.24 -7.39 16.33
N TYR A 56 5.74 -7.99 17.41
CA TYR A 56 4.43 -7.67 18.00
C TYR A 56 4.33 -6.20 18.43
N TYR A 57 5.28 -5.72 19.23
CA TYR A 57 5.24 -4.35 19.75
C TYR A 57 5.47 -3.31 18.66
N GLY A 58 6.40 -3.58 17.73
CA GLY A 58 6.68 -2.68 16.62
C GLY A 58 5.51 -2.58 15.64
N PHE A 59 4.72 -3.63 15.47
CA PHE A 59 3.56 -3.63 14.59
C PHE A 59 2.39 -2.79 15.10
N LYS A 60 2.25 -2.60 16.43
CA LYS A 60 1.16 -1.79 17.02
C LYS A 60 1.12 -0.33 16.55
N LYS A 61 2.20 0.17 15.95
CA LYS A 61 2.29 1.53 15.41
C LYS A 61 1.93 1.63 13.92
N VAL A 62 1.58 0.51 13.28
CA VAL A 62 1.28 0.42 11.85
C VAL A 62 -0.21 0.59 11.61
N GLU A 63 -0.56 1.53 10.74
CA GLU A 63 -1.90 1.75 10.22
C GLU A 63 -1.86 1.63 8.69
N ILE A 64 -2.68 0.75 8.14
CA ILE A 64 -2.81 0.53 6.69
C ILE A 64 -4.16 1.06 6.24
N PHE A 65 -4.14 2.21 5.58
CA PHE A 65 -5.29 2.81 4.92
C PHE A 65 -5.47 2.10 3.58
N ALA A 66 -6.43 1.18 3.52
CA ALA A 66 -6.78 0.44 2.33
C ALA A 66 -7.95 1.14 1.64
N THR A 67 -7.76 1.62 0.41
CA THR A 67 -8.81 2.38 -0.29
C THR A 67 -9.16 1.80 -1.64
N ASP A 68 -10.44 1.94 -2.01
CA ASP A 68 -10.95 1.57 -3.32
C ASP A 68 -12.24 2.37 -3.60
N LEU A 69 -12.74 2.35 -4.84
CA LEU A 69 -14.01 2.98 -5.21
C LEU A 69 -15.21 2.33 -4.50
N ASP A 70 -15.10 1.03 -4.22
CA ASP A 70 -16.12 0.20 -3.55
C ASP A 70 -17.55 0.49 -4.02
N GLU A 71 -17.77 0.26 -5.31
CA GLU A 71 -19.10 0.19 -5.91
C GLU A 71 -20.01 -0.73 -5.07
N GLU A 72 -21.28 -0.38 -4.90
CA GLU A 72 -22.20 -0.98 -3.90
C GLU A 72 -22.24 -2.52 -3.90
N ASN A 73 -22.02 -3.13 -5.07
CA ASN A 73 -22.07 -4.59 -5.24
C ASN A 73 -20.78 -5.32 -4.81
N ARG A 74 -19.67 -4.59 -4.60
CA ARG A 74 -18.35 -5.19 -4.34
C ARG A 74 -18.08 -5.40 -2.85
N ARG A 75 -18.62 -4.52 -1.99
CA ARG A 75 -18.59 -4.62 -0.51
C ARG A 75 -17.18 -4.88 0.05
N PHE A 76 -16.16 -4.27 -0.55
CA PHE A 76 -14.76 -4.48 -0.20
C PHE A 76 -14.48 -4.17 1.27
N GLY A 77 -15.05 -3.07 1.79
CA GLY A 77 -14.93 -2.73 3.21
C GLY A 77 -15.47 -3.82 4.14
N GLN A 78 -16.57 -4.47 3.79
CA GLN A 78 -17.14 -5.56 4.61
C GLN A 78 -16.27 -6.83 4.54
N ILE A 79 -15.74 -7.14 3.36
CA ILE A 79 -14.84 -8.28 3.16
C ILE A 79 -13.57 -8.10 4.00
N MET A 80 -12.94 -6.92 3.94
CA MET A 80 -11.77 -6.59 4.75
C MET A 80 -12.11 -6.54 6.25
N ALA A 81 -13.21 -5.93 6.67
CA ALA A 81 -13.57 -5.90 8.08
C ALA A 81 -13.73 -7.32 8.68
N LYS A 82 -14.37 -8.22 7.92
CA LYS A 82 -14.51 -9.63 8.32
C LYS A 82 -13.19 -10.40 8.22
N GLY A 83 -12.39 -10.12 7.19
CA GLY A 83 -11.14 -10.81 6.89
C GLY A 83 -11.33 -12.31 6.63
N ILE A 84 -12.47 -12.73 6.10
CA ILE A 84 -12.78 -14.14 5.83
C ILE A 84 -12.57 -14.43 4.34
N TYR A 85 -11.72 -15.41 4.07
CA TYR A 85 -11.34 -15.81 2.72
C TYR A 85 -11.50 -17.32 2.54
N PRO A 86 -11.87 -17.78 1.33
CA PRO A 86 -11.91 -19.20 1.03
C PRO A 86 -10.49 -19.77 0.98
N GLU A 87 -10.34 -21.04 1.34
CA GLU A 87 -9.04 -21.73 1.42
C GLU A 87 -8.24 -21.62 0.11
N LYS A 88 -8.92 -21.69 -1.04
CA LYS A 88 -8.30 -21.51 -2.36
C LYS A 88 -7.55 -20.18 -2.51
N SER A 89 -8.01 -19.11 -1.87
CA SER A 89 -7.40 -17.77 -1.96
C SER A 89 -6.12 -17.67 -1.14
N ILE A 90 -5.97 -18.50 -0.10
CA ILE A 90 -4.81 -18.51 0.79
C ILE A 90 -3.88 -19.71 0.53
N LYS A 91 -4.19 -20.55 -0.45
CA LYS A 91 -3.44 -21.78 -0.77
C LYS A 91 -1.97 -21.52 -1.12
N ARG A 92 -1.65 -20.33 -1.65
CA ARG A 92 -0.28 -19.92 -2.03
C ARG A 92 0.52 -19.35 -0.86
N ILE A 93 -0.10 -19.11 0.29
CA ILE A 93 0.58 -18.60 1.48
C ILE A 93 1.42 -19.74 2.09
N PRO A 94 2.71 -19.52 2.42
CA PRO A 94 3.52 -20.51 3.11
C PRO A 94 2.84 -21.02 4.39
N ARG A 95 2.92 -22.32 4.65
CA ARG A 95 2.20 -22.96 5.77
C ARG A 95 2.47 -22.28 7.11
N GLU A 96 3.73 -21.94 7.40
CA GLU A 96 4.12 -21.27 8.63
C GLU A 96 3.45 -19.90 8.82
N ILE A 97 3.24 -19.16 7.73
CA ILE A 97 2.54 -17.87 7.75
C ILE A 97 1.03 -18.08 7.87
N LYS A 98 0.49 -19.06 7.14
CA LYS A 98 -0.93 -19.44 7.22
C LYS A 98 -1.30 -19.82 8.65
N ASP A 99 -0.55 -20.69 9.28
CA ASP A 99 -0.81 -21.21 10.63
C ASP A 99 -0.70 -20.11 11.71
N LYS A 100 0.14 -19.09 11.50
CA LYS A 100 0.27 -17.94 12.41
C LYS A 100 -0.89 -16.95 12.30
N TYR A 101 -1.35 -16.66 11.08
CA TYR A 101 -2.18 -15.49 10.80
C TYR A 101 -3.59 -15.80 10.31
N PHE A 102 -3.92 -17.07 10.07
CA PHE A 102 -5.23 -17.49 9.58
C PHE A 102 -5.80 -18.62 10.44
N MET A 103 -7.03 -18.45 10.90
CA MET A 103 -7.77 -19.44 11.66
C MET A 103 -8.91 -20.01 10.82
N LYS A 104 -9.09 -21.34 10.83
CA LYS A 104 -10.22 -21.97 10.15
C LYS A 104 -11.52 -21.64 10.91
N VAL A 105 -12.53 -21.11 10.21
CA VAL A 105 -13.81 -20.67 10.79
C VAL A 105 -15.03 -21.34 10.15
N GLY A 106 -14.81 -22.28 9.22
CA GLY A 106 -15.88 -23.03 8.55
C GLY A 106 -15.34 -24.05 7.55
N HIS A 107 -16.23 -24.61 6.75
CA HIS A 107 -15.85 -25.48 5.63
C HIS A 107 -15.10 -24.67 4.58
N GLU A 108 -13.81 -24.94 4.39
CA GLU A 108 -12.91 -24.22 3.47
C GLU A 108 -12.90 -22.68 3.65
N LEU A 109 -13.19 -22.18 4.86
CA LEU A 109 -13.15 -20.76 5.18
C LEU A 109 -12.13 -20.48 6.28
N PHE A 110 -11.32 -19.45 6.05
CA PHE A 110 -10.27 -19.00 6.96
C PHE A 110 -10.44 -17.52 7.25
N GLN A 111 -10.25 -17.14 8.49
CA GLN A 111 -10.30 -15.76 8.96
C GLN A 111 -8.90 -15.26 9.32
N VAL A 112 -8.57 -14.05 8.88
CA VAL A 112 -7.34 -13.37 9.26
C VAL A 112 -7.37 -13.01 10.75
N SER A 113 -6.25 -13.18 11.44
CA SER A 113 -6.07 -12.84 12.85
C SER A 113 -6.49 -11.41 13.17
N ASP A 114 -7.08 -11.22 14.35
CA ASP A 114 -7.56 -9.92 14.84
C ASP A 114 -6.49 -8.83 14.83
N GLU A 115 -5.24 -9.19 15.14
CA GLU A 115 -4.10 -8.26 15.14
C GLU A 115 -3.93 -7.59 13.78
N LEU A 116 -3.92 -8.37 12.69
CA LEU A 116 -3.78 -7.84 11.33
C LEU A 116 -5.05 -7.13 10.86
N ARG A 117 -6.24 -7.60 11.27
CA ARG A 117 -7.50 -6.92 10.90
C ARG A 117 -7.60 -5.53 11.52
N ARG A 118 -7.13 -5.36 12.75
CA ARG A 118 -7.15 -4.07 13.46
C ARG A 118 -6.17 -3.05 12.90
N SER A 119 -5.11 -3.47 12.20
CA SER A 119 -4.19 -2.53 11.53
C SER A 119 -4.73 -1.99 10.21
N ILE A 120 -5.84 -2.53 9.69
CA ILE A 120 -6.41 -2.11 8.40
C ILE A 120 -7.60 -1.19 8.63
N ILE A 121 -7.54 -0.02 7.99
CA ILE A 121 -8.59 0.99 7.96
C ILE A 121 -9.06 1.08 6.51
N PHE A 122 -10.31 0.66 6.26
CA PHE A 122 -10.89 0.78 4.94
C PHE A 122 -11.59 2.12 4.75
N GLU A 123 -11.28 2.85 3.68
CA GLU A 123 -11.98 4.07 3.29
C GLU A 123 -12.32 4.03 1.79
N LYS A 124 -13.52 4.50 1.42
CA LYS A 124 -13.87 4.69 0.01
C LYS A 124 -13.11 5.89 -0.54
N HIS A 125 -12.41 5.72 -1.66
CA HIS A 125 -11.62 6.80 -2.26
C HIS A 125 -11.54 6.64 -3.77
N ASP A 126 -11.76 7.75 -4.49
CA ASP A 126 -11.52 7.84 -5.92
C ASP A 126 -10.18 8.55 -6.18
N LEU A 127 -9.23 7.83 -6.78
CA LEU A 127 -7.94 8.40 -7.20
C LEU A 127 -8.11 9.53 -8.24
N ARG A 128 -9.21 9.55 -9.01
CA ARG A 128 -9.53 10.63 -9.95
C ARG A 128 -10.04 11.89 -9.27
N SER A 129 -10.27 11.87 -7.96
CA SER A 129 -10.49 13.09 -7.19
C SER A 129 -9.21 13.95 -7.09
N PHE A 130 -8.04 13.34 -7.30
CA PHE A 130 -6.71 13.95 -7.15
C PHE A 130 -6.50 14.60 -5.78
N ARG A 131 -7.25 14.17 -4.76
CA ARG A 131 -7.12 14.62 -3.36
C ARG A 131 -6.71 13.43 -2.51
N PRO A 132 -5.66 13.56 -1.68
CA PRO A 132 -5.20 12.42 -0.88
C PRO A 132 -6.24 12.09 0.20
N VAL A 133 -6.33 10.81 0.58
CA VAL A 133 -7.23 10.37 1.65
C VAL A 133 -6.79 10.90 3.02
N ARG A 134 -5.47 11.00 3.25
CA ARG A 134 -4.80 11.58 4.42
C ARG A 134 -3.42 12.15 4.03
N SER A 135 -2.74 12.76 4.99
CA SER A 135 -1.34 13.17 4.89
C SER A 135 -0.42 12.29 5.74
N ASP A 136 0.88 12.52 5.59
CA ASP A 136 1.95 11.94 6.41
C ASP A 136 2.08 10.42 6.27
N PHE A 137 1.85 9.91 5.06
CA PHE A 137 2.12 8.52 4.75
C PHE A 137 3.62 8.24 4.71
N SER A 138 4.04 7.19 5.40
CA SER A 138 5.41 6.67 5.32
C SER A 138 5.61 5.83 4.06
N LEU A 139 4.54 5.19 3.58
CA LEU A 139 4.54 4.37 2.37
C LEU A 139 3.19 4.54 1.64
N VAL A 140 3.23 4.75 0.34
CA VAL A 140 2.09 4.59 -0.56
C VAL A 140 2.37 3.40 -1.48
N VAL A 141 1.39 2.52 -1.64
CA VAL A 141 1.40 1.37 -2.54
C VAL A 141 0.24 1.53 -3.51
N CYS A 142 0.52 1.49 -4.81
CA CYS A 142 -0.51 1.51 -5.84
C CYS A 142 -0.11 0.59 -6.99
N LYS A 143 -0.56 -0.67 -6.91
CA LYS A 143 -0.29 -1.70 -7.91
C LYS A 143 -1.54 -2.01 -8.71
N ASN A 144 -1.38 -2.37 -9.99
CA ASN A 144 -2.46 -2.79 -10.89
C ASN A 144 -3.63 -1.81 -11.13
N VAL A 145 -3.52 -0.53 -10.71
CA VAL A 145 -4.61 0.44 -10.84
C VAL A 145 -4.31 1.48 -11.91
N LEU A 146 -3.12 2.07 -11.88
CA LEU A 146 -2.75 3.18 -12.77
C LEU A 146 -2.66 2.79 -14.25
N LEU A 147 -2.52 1.50 -14.57
CA LEU A 147 -2.53 1.01 -15.95
C LEU A 147 -3.87 1.30 -16.67
N HIS A 148 -4.94 1.53 -15.91
CA HIS A 148 -6.27 1.89 -16.43
C HIS A 148 -6.49 3.41 -16.63
N PHE A 149 -5.51 4.24 -16.26
CA PHE A 149 -5.60 5.70 -16.32
C PHE A 149 -4.88 6.22 -17.57
N LYS A 150 -5.31 7.37 -18.09
CA LYS A 150 -4.55 8.11 -19.10
C LYS A 150 -3.27 8.71 -18.49
N GLU A 151 -2.28 9.01 -19.32
CA GLU A 151 -1.01 9.55 -18.84
C GLU A 151 -1.20 10.85 -18.02
N GLU A 152 -2.04 11.78 -18.48
CA GLU A 152 -2.29 13.02 -17.74
C GLU A 152 -2.93 12.78 -16.35
N GLU A 153 -3.75 11.74 -16.21
CA GLU A 153 -4.35 11.37 -14.94
C GLU A 153 -3.32 10.68 -14.03
N ARG A 154 -2.49 9.78 -14.58
CA ARG A 154 -1.39 9.13 -13.85
C ARG A 154 -0.46 10.16 -13.23
N VAL A 155 -0.08 11.18 -13.99
CA VAL A 155 0.76 12.29 -13.50
C VAL A 155 0.11 12.99 -12.31
N LYS A 156 -1.19 13.31 -12.39
CA LYS A 156 -1.93 13.96 -11.29
C LYS A 156 -2.03 13.06 -10.06
N VAL A 157 -2.30 11.78 -10.24
CA VAL A 157 -2.38 10.79 -9.14
C VAL A 157 -1.02 10.62 -8.46
N ILE A 158 0.08 10.53 -9.21
CA ILE A 158 1.42 10.40 -8.64
C ILE A 158 1.83 11.69 -7.89
N LYS A 159 1.46 12.88 -8.40
CA LYS A 159 1.66 14.15 -7.67
C LYS A 159 0.87 14.18 -6.36
N MET A 160 -0.37 13.68 -6.37
CA MET A 160 -1.17 13.54 -5.15
C MET A 160 -0.49 12.57 -4.14
N PHE A 161 0.03 11.44 -4.61
CA PHE A 161 0.81 10.53 -3.76
C PHE A 161 2.03 11.22 -3.17
N TYR A 162 2.81 11.92 -4.00
CA TYR A 162 3.97 12.70 -3.54
C TYR A 162 3.60 13.71 -2.44
N GLN A 163 2.49 14.44 -2.61
CA GLN A 163 2.00 15.40 -1.61
C GLN A 163 1.57 14.72 -0.30
N SER A 164 0.96 13.54 -0.39
CA SER A 164 0.49 12.78 0.77
C SER A 164 1.61 12.11 1.58
N LEU A 165 2.76 11.87 0.95
CA LEU A 165 3.92 11.25 1.58
C LEU A 165 4.62 12.22 2.53
N MET A 166 5.00 11.73 3.70
CA MET A 166 5.90 12.46 4.59
C MET A 166 7.30 12.62 3.97
N SER A 167 8.13 13.49 4.55
CA SER A 167 9.55 13.59 4.16
C SER A 167 10.22 12.22 4.25
N ASN A 168 11.00 11.86 3.22
CA ASN A 168 11.64 10.56 3.04
C ASN A 168 10.67 9.36 2.91
N GLY A 169 9.38 9.61 2.70
CA GLY A 169 8.37 8.56 2.46
C GLY A 169 8.60 7.82 1.13
N PHE A 170 7.97 6.66 1.00
CA PHE A 170 8.20 5.74 -0.12
C PHE A 170 6.96 5.54 -0.99
N LEU A 171 7.16 5.32 -2.29
CA LEU A 171 6.12 4.97 -3.25
C LEU A 171 6.45 3.62 -3.89
N VAL A 172 5.50 2.69 -3.88
CA VAL A 172 5.57 1.42 -4.62
C VAL A 172 4.51 1.42 -5.72
N MET A 173 4.92 1.10 -6.94
CA MET A 173 4.04 1.04 -8.10
C MET A 173 4.02 -0.36 -8.74
N GLU A 174 3.10 -0.53 -9.70
CA GLU A 174 3.03 -1.73 -10.54
C GLU A 174 4.35 -1.95 -11.29
N GLN A 175 4.88 -3.18 -11.27
CA GLN A 175 6.23 -3.47 -11.77
C GLN A 175 6.40 -3.23 -13.28
N THR A 176 5.30 -3.34 -14.03
CA THR A 176 5.27 -3.10 -15.48
C THR A 176 5.09 -1.63 -15.85
N GLN A 177 4.86 -0.75 -14.87
CA GLN A 177 4.58 0.66 -15.10
C GLN A 177 5.78 1.51 -14.71
N GLN A 178 6.26 2.34 -15.64
CA GLN A 178 7.30 3.33 -15.36
C GLN A 178 6.69 4.62 -14.80
N LEU A 179 7.51 5.41 -14.09
CA LEU A 179 7.15 6.78 -13.75
C LEU A 179 7.02 7.62 -15.03
N PRO A 180 5.97 8.44 -15.16
CA PRO A 180 5.91 9.46 -16.20
C PRO A 180 7.05 10.48 -16.02
N ARG A 181 7.65 10.90 -17.13
CA ARG A 181 8.78 11.85 -17.14
C ARG A 181 8.50 13.14 -16.36
N GLN A 182 7.24 13.59 -16.33
CA GLN A 182 6.80 14.82 -15.67
C GLN A 182 6.84 14.77 -14.13
N VAL A 183 7.06 13.59 -13.55
CA VAL A 183 7.12 13.36 -12.09
C VAL A 183 8.37 12.58 -11.67
N GLU A 184 9.28 12.29 -12.60
CA GLU A 184 10.49 11.52 -12.34
C GLU A 184 11.39 12.23 -11.31
N ASP A 185 11.60 13.54 -11.47
CA ASP A 185 12.40 14.37 -10.55
C ASP A 185 11.85 14.48 -9.12
N LEU A 186 10.62 13.98 -8.88
CA LEU A 186 10.02 13.97 -7.54
C LEU A 186 10.47 12.75 -6.72
N PHE A 187 11.13 11.77 -7.34
CA PHE A 187 11.36 10.47 -6.75
C PHE A 187 12.74 9.89 -7.10
N ASP A 188 13.45 9.40 -6.08
CA ASP A 188 14.67 8.61 -6.28
C ASP A 188 14.32 7.12 -6.39
N HIS A 189 14.89 6.42 -7.38
CA HIS A 189 14.69 4.99 -7.58
C HIS A 189 15.62 4.17 -6.68
N ILE A 190 15.05 3.39 -5.75
CA ILE A 190 15.82 2.78 -4.64
C ILE A 190 16.37 1.41 -5.00
N VAL A 191 15.66 0.65 -5.82
CA VAL A 191 16.02 -0.75 -6.15
C VAL A 191 15.91 -0.96 -7.65
N GLN A 192 17.02 -1.38 -8.26
CA GLN A 192 17.03 -1.75 -9.68
C GLN A 192 16.02 -2.88 -9.94
N ASN A 193 15.20 -2.73 -10.98
CA ASN A 193 14.15 -3.68 -11.39
C ASN A 193 12.94 -3.84 -10.45
N VAL A 194 12.82 -3.00 -9.41
CA VAL A 194 11.59 -2.93 -8.60
C VAL A 194 11.07 -1.51 -8.62
N GLN A 195 9.80 -1.31 -8.93
CA GLN A 195 9.16 0.02 -8.93
C GLN A 195 8.95 0.53 -7.48
N LEU A 196 10.04 0.76 -6.76
CA LEU A 196 10.12 1.29 -5.39
C LEU A 196 10.94 2.58 -5.39
N PHE A 197 10.28 3.64 -4.97
CA PHE A 197 10.78 5.00 -5.04
C PHE A 197 10.78 5.66 -3.66
N GLN A 198 11.67 6.62 -3.45
CA GLN A 198 11.67 7.49 -2.28
C GLN A 198 11.39 8.93 -2.69
N LYS A 199 10.57 9.61 -1.91
CA LYS A 199 10.23 11.02 -2.10
C LYS A 199 11.49 11.89 -2.03
N VAL A 200 11.78 12.65 -3.08
CA VAL A 200 12.80 13.70 -3.07
C VAL A 200 12.27 14.89 -2.29
N PRO A 201 12.98 15.39 -1.26
CA PRO A 201 12.58 16.58 -0.53
C PRO A 201 12.49 17.81 -1.45
N VAL A 202 11.48 18.65 -1.25
CA VAL A 202 11.41 19.95 -1.94
C VAL A 202 12.61 20.77 -1.48
N LYS A 203 13.47 21.20 -2.40
CA LYS A 203 14.53 22.16 -2.08
C LYS A 203 13.87 23.46 -1.63
N GLU A 204 13.97 23.80 -0.36
CA GLU A 204 13.58 25.13 0.15
C GLU A 204 14.48 26.18 -0.54
N GLY A 205 13.96 26.87 -1.56
CA GLY A 205 14.77 27.84 -2.31
C GLY A 205 14.17 28.50 -3.55
N MET A 206 12.92 28.20 -3.96
CA MET A 206 12.31 28.80 -5.17
C MET A 206 10.90 29.37 -4.94
N THR A 207 10.62 29.88 -3.73
CA THR A 207 9.36 30.59 -3.40
C THR A 207 9.57 32.08 -3.18
N ASN A 208 10.42 32.74 -3.98
CA ASN A 208 10.49 34.21 -4.05
C ASN A 208 10.92 34.64 -5.46
N ALA A 209 10.01 34.57 -6.44
CA ALA A 209 10.11 35.33 -7.68
C ALA A 209 8.79 35.30 -8.46
N SER A 210 7.83 36.16 -8.08
CA SER A 210 6.90 36.86 -8.98
C SER A 210 5.79 37.55 -8.16
N ALA A 211 6.19 38.64 -7.50
CA ALA A 211 5.27 39.71 -7.14
C ALA A 211 5.93 41.02 -7.55
N HIS A 212 5.87 41.32 -8.85
CA HIS A 212 5.97 42.65 -9.43
C HIS A 212 5.08 42.69 -10.66
#